data_AF-A0A8C8AHL1-F1
#
_entry.id   AF-A0A8C8AHL1-F1
#
_cell.length_a   1.000
_cell.length_b   1.000
_cell.length_c   1.000
_cell.angle_alpha   90.00
_cell.angle_beta   90.00
_cell.angle_gamma   90.00
#
_symmetry.space_group_name_H-M   'P 1'
#
loop_
_entity.id
_entity.type
_entity.pdbx_description
1 polymer ?
#
loop_
_entity_poly.entity_id
_entity_poly.type
_entity_poly.pdbx_seq_one_letter_code
_entity_poly.pdbx_strand_id
1 'polypeptide(L)'
;MALSHSVTTCLSPPVHYVICKLGFEKKDAYDINNILSENGEVCWQALTEHVCYLESDQSVDYIKSIQSLGPVCESVNLHFKSLTKEKFVIQYALWFHWTNCTELFLEVFDVLQHTQTTEVALGLMKLTSCLERALGDVYLLIGKDCPFLLRDLLASEQLAVIFGQAVMDVLKVFIGSPYGLNLRNVLWHGFASPQEIPAKYCAMLLFLTAGLGQLLQMYLLQTKCILVHRPYVIFVSSEELDVFPDLSHETLAIAEELVKLSSFVLETMIPFWMAALTAFKQNRYADCVILLLPQLEVGLRLLFTTTNKCPNRLLTAEPSALYTTFDEVLVIFFFFF
;
A
#
# COMPACT_ATOMS: atom_id res chain seq x y z
N MET A 1 11.39 16.56 -30.19
CA MET A 1 10.44 17.68 -30.10
C MET A 1 9.12 17.13 -29.58
N ALA A 2 8.69 17.64 -28.42
CA ALA A 2 7.37 17.57 -27.78
C ALA A 2 6.64 16.22 -27.72
N LEU A 3 6.92 15.43 -26.68
CA LEU A 3 5.88 14.73 -25.93
C LEU A 3 5.85 15.33 -24.53
N SER A 4 5.56 16.63 -24.45
CA SER A 4 5.18 17.31 -23.20
C SER A 4 3.65 17.48 -23.16
N HIS A 5 2.92 16.44 -23.54
CA HIS A 5 1.57 16.31 -23.03
C HIS A 5 1.75 16.01 -21.54
N SER A 6 1.44 17.02 -20.71
CA SER A 6 1.37 16.91 -19.25
C SER A 6 0.70 15.58 -18.91
N VAL A 7 1.51 14.61 -18.49
CA VAL A 7 1.03 13.30 -18.07
C VAL A 7 0.35 13.53 -16.73
N THR A 8 -0.95 13.79 -16.75
CA THR A 8 -1.74 14.14 -15.54
C THR A 8 -1.97 12.93 -14.62
N THR A 9 -1.68 11.73 -15.10
CA THR A 9 -1.90 10.44 -14.42
C THR A 9 -0.83 9.45 -14.85
N CYS A 10 -0.29 8.69 -13.90
CA CYS A 10 0.64 7.59 -14.20
C CYS A 10 -0.06 6.22 -14.26
N LEU A 11 -1.38 6.20 -14.05
CA LEU A 11 -2.24 5.02 -14.13
C LEU A 11 -2.77 4.85 -15.56
N SER A 12 -2.91 3.60 -16.01
CA SER A 12 -3.65 3.32 -17.24
C SER A 12 -5.15 3.68 -17.06
N PRO A 13 -5.90 3.99 -18.12
CA PRO A 13 -7.32 4.34 -17.98
C PRO A 13 -8.16 3.28 -17.23
N PRO A 14 -7.98 1.96 -17.46
CA PRO A 14 -8.67 0.94 -16.66
C PRO A 14 -8.31 0.98 -15.18
N VAL A 15 -7.02 1.08 -14.84
CA VAL A 15 -6.59 1.10 -13.43
C VAL A 15 -7.00 2.38 -12.73
N HIS A 16 -6.88 3.53 -13.41
CA HIS A 16 -7.39 4.80 -12.91
C HIS A 16 -8.90 4.71 -12.64
N TYR A 17 -9.68 4.09 -13.52
CA TYR A 17 -11.11 3.90 -13.27
C TYR A 17 -11.38 3.05 -12.03
N VAL A 18 -10.72 1.89 -11.93
CA VAL A 18 -10.88 0.96 -10.80
C VAL A 18 -10.51 1.60 -9.45
N ILE A 19 -9.38 2.32 -9.38
CA ILE A 19 -8.88 2.93 -8.13
C ILE A 19 -9.62 4.23 -7.80
N CYS A 20 -9.80 5.12 -8.77
CA CYS A 20 -10.23 6.50 -8.49
C CYS A 20 -11.74 6.70 -8.60
N LYS A 21 -12.47 5.81 -9.27
CA LYS A 21 -13.89 6.03 -9.63
C LYS A 21 -14.82 4.91 -9.20
N LEU A 22 -14.50 3.66 -9.53
CA LEU A 22 -15.40 2.50 -9.45
C LEU A 22 -16.09 2.36 -8.08
N GLY A 23 -15.33 2.41 -6.99
CA GLY A 23 -15.88 2.29 -5.64
C GLY A 23 -16.76 3.46 -5.20
N PHE A 24 -16.73 4.59 -5.91
CA PHE A 24 -17.37 5.85 -5.48
C PHE A 24 -18.48 6.31 -6.43
N GLU A 25 -18.87 5.45 -7.37
CA GLU A 25 -20.03 5.69 -8.23
C GLU A 25 -21.33 5.68 -7.42
N LYS A 26 -21.41 4.77 -6.45
CA LYS A 26 -22.48 4.73 -5.45
C LYS A 26 -22.17 5.73 -4.35
N LYS A 27 -23.18 6.52 -3.97
CA LYS A 27 -23.10 7.51 -2.89
C LYS A 27 -23.92 7.11 -1.67
N ASP A 28 -24.15 5.80 -1.52
CA ASP A 28 -24.89 5.25 -0.40
C ASP A 28 -24.10 5.53 0.89
N ALA A 29 -24.78 6.06 1.91
CA ALA A 29 -24.17 6.26 3.22
C ALA A 29 -24.43 5.01 4.06
N TYR A 30 -23.36 4.33 4.47
CA TYR A 30 -23.45 3.20 5.40
C TYR A 30 -23.35 3.71 6.83
N ASP A 31 -24.24 3.22 7.69
CA ASP A 31 -24.13 3.48 9.12
C ASP A 31 -22.85 2.84 9.66
N ILE A 32 -21.97 3.66 10.23
CA ILE A 32 -20.71 3.21 10.79
C ILE A 32 -20.90 2.18 11.89
N ASN A 33 -22.02 2.24 12.63
CA ASN A 33 -22.32 1.32 13.73
C ASN A 33 -22.53 -0.13 13.25
N ASN A 34 -22.80 -0.33 11.95
CA ASN A 34 -22.87 -1.67 11.36
C ASN A 34 -21.48 -2.22 11.01
N ILE A 35 -20.48 -1.36 10.87
CA ILE A 35 -19.11 -1.70 10.43
C ILE A 35 -18.16 -1.76 11.63
N LEU A 36 -18.32 -0.84 12.59
CA LEU A 36 -17.50 -0.72 13.79
C LEU A 36 -18.40 -0.65 15.02
N SER A 37 -18.06 -1.41 16.06
CA SER A 37 -18.71 -1.26 17.37
C SER A 37 -18.26 0.02 18.08
N GLU A 38 -18.97 0.43 19.12
CA GLU A 38 -18.59 1.59 19.96
C GLU A 38 -17.19 1.45 20.57
N ASN A 39 -16.72 0.21 20.77
CA ASN A 39 -15.41 -0.10 21.32
C ASN A 39 -14.30 -0.22 20.25
N GLY A 40 -14.64 0.01 18.97
CA GLY A 40 -13.71 -0.11 17.85
C GLY A 40 -13.49 -1.55 17.35
N GLU A 41 -14.42 -2.46 17.62
CA GLU A 41 -14.38 -3.81 17.04
C GLU A 41 -14.89 -3.79 15.61
N VAL A 42 -14.16 -4.46 14.71
CA VAL A 42 -14.52 -4.54 13.30
C VAL A 42 -15.56 -5.64 13.08
N CYS A 43 -16.72 -5.26 12.54
CA CYS A 43 -17.77 -6.20 12.15
C CYS A 43 -17.41 -6.86 10.81
N TRP A 44 -16.65 -7.95 10.87
CA TRP A 44 -16.25 -8.71 9.68
C TRP A 44 -17.44 -9.27 8.90
N GLN A 45 -18.55 -9.59 9.56
CA GLN A 45 -19.76 -10.03 8.88
C GLN A 45 -20.26 -8.95 7.93
N ALA A 46 -20.41 -7.71 8.41
CA ALA A 46 -20.86 -6.60 7.58
C ALA A 46 -19.89 -6.33 6.41
N LEU A 47 -18.57 -6.43 6.63
CA LEU A 47 -17.59 -6.22 5.56
C LEU A 47 -17.60 -7.33 4.50
N THR A 48 -17.74 -8.58 4.92
CA THR A 48 -17.67 -9.74 4.02
C THR A 48 -18.93 -9.89 3.17
N GLU A 49 -20.07 -9.36 3.61
CA GLU A 49 -21.30 -9.25 2.81
C GLU A 49 -21.13 -8.38 1.55
N HIS A 50 -20.11 -7.51 1.52
CA HIS A 50 -19.78 -6.71 0.33
C HIS A 50 -18.87 -7.42 -0.67
N VAL A 51 -18.28 -8.57 -0.31
CA VAL A 51 -17.46 -9.36 -1.23
C VAL A 51 -18.37 -10.19 -2.12
N CYS A 52 -18.26 -9.99 -3.42
CA CYS A 52 -19.02 -10.70 -4.43
C CYS A 52 -18.15 -11.81 -5.05
N TYR A 53 -18.79 -12.91 -5.46
CA TYR A 53 -18.12 -14.05 -6.09
C TYR A 53 -18.71 -14.32 -7.47
N LEU A 54 -17.88 -14.81 -8.39
CA LEU A 54 -18.31 -15.24 -9.71
C LEU A 54 -19.10 -16.55 -9.62
N GLU A 55 -20.20 -16.64 -10.35
CA GLU A 55 -21.06 -17.84 -10.37
C GLU A 55 -20.31 -19.07 -10.91
N SER A 56 -19.33 -18.86 -11.79
CA SER A 56 -18.61 -19.92 -12.50
C SER A 56 -17.71 -20.77 -11.60
N ASP A 57 -16.89 -20.13 -10.77
CA ASP A 57 -15.81 -20.78 -10.03
C ASP A 57 -15.70 -20.33 -8.58
N GLN A 58 -16.66 -19.52 -8.11
CA GLN A 58 -16.66 -18.94 -6.76
C GLN A 58 -15.40 -18.12 -6.44
N SER A 59 -14.66 -17.67 -7.46
CA SER A 59 -13.58 -16.71 -7.27
C SER A 59 -14.15 -15.31 -7.02
N VAL A 60 -13.35 -14.42 -6.42
CA VAL A 60 -13.79 -13.07 -6.08
C VAL A 60 -14.10 -12.27 -7.36
N ASP A 61 -15.33 -11.75 -7.47
CA ASP A 61 -15.71 -10.75 -8.46
C ASP A 61 -15.20 -9.39 -7.99
N TYR A 62 -13.96 -9.07 -8.35
CA TYR A 62 -13.27 -7.86 -7.90
C TYR A 62 -14.02 -6.58 -8.26
N ILE A 63 -14.61 -6.50 -9.46
CA ILE A 63 -15.31 -5.29 -9.91
C ILE A 63 -16.53 -5.03 -9.03
N LYS A 64 -17.40 -6.03 -8.85
CA LYS A 64 -18.58 -5.86 -7.98
C LYS A 64 -18.18 -5.64 -6.52
N SER A 65 -17.15 -6.32 -6.05
CA SER A 65 -16.65 -6.17 -4.68
C SER A 65 -16.13 -4.75 -4.43
N ILE A 66 -15.36 -4.17 -5.36
CA ILE A 66 -14.88 -2.78 -5.24
C ILE A 66 -16.05 -1.79 -5.26
N GLN A 67 -17.03 -1.97 -6.15
CA GLN A 67 -18.23 -1.14 -6.18
C GLN A 67 -19.05 -1.22 -4.89
N SER A 68 -19.07 -2.39 -4.24
CA SER A 68 -19.82 -2.64 -3.01
C SER A 68 -19.09 -2.13 -1.76
N LEU A 69 -17.77 -2.30 -1.69
CA LEU A 69 -16.92 -1.88 -0.57
C LEU A 69 -16.63 -0.38 -0.57
N GLY A 70 -16.69 0.30 -1.71
CA GLY A 70 -16.31 1.71 -1.77
C GLY A 70 -17.15 2.67 -0.91
N PRO A 71 -18.49 2.53 -0.82
CA PRO A 71 -19.31 3.24 0.17
C PRO A 71 -18.92 2.96 1.63
N VAL A 72 -18.53 1.73 1.94
CA VAL A 72 -18.01 1.34 3.27
C VAL A 72 -16.72 2.10 3.57
N CYS A 73 -15.79 2.17 2.61
CA CYS A 73 -14.57 2.97 2.75
C CYS A 73 -14.87 4.45 3.01
N GLU A 74 -15.90 5.01 2.39
CA GLU A 74 -16.32 6.39 2.63
C GLU A 74 -16.80 6.58 4.08
N SER A 75 -17.71 5.72 4.56
CA SER A 75 -18.19 5.78 5.96
C SER A 75 -17.06 5.61 6.97
N VAL A 76 -16.14 4.67 6.74
CA VAL A 76 -14.96 4.45 7.58
C VAL A 76 -14.06 5.68 7.57
N ASN A 77 -13.86 6.33 6.42
CA ASN A 77 -13.06 7.54 6.32
C ASN A 77 -13.70 8.74 7.03
N LEU A 78 -15.03 8.88 6.98
CA LEU A 78 -15.74 9.90 7.75
C LEU A 78 -15.59 9.68 9.26
N HIS A 79 -15.71 8.42 9.71
CA HIS A 79 -15.44 8.07 11.10
C HIS A 79 -13.98 8.34 11.49
N PHE A 80 -13.02 7.92 10.67
CA PHE A 80 -11.60 8.19 10.85
C PHE A 80 -11.32 9.68 11.07
N LYS A 81 -11.92 10.56 10.26
CA LYS A 81 -11.76 12.01 10.38
C LYS A 81 -12.44 12.61 11.62
N SER A 82 -13.39 11.90 12.22
CA SER A 82 -14.06 12.32 13.46
C SER A 82 -13.28 11.94 14.73
N LEU A 83 -12.34 11.00 14.63
CA LEU A 83 -11.56 10.53 15.77
C LEU A 83 -10.45 11.50 16.14
N THR A 84 -10.25 11.72 17.44
CA THR A 84 -9.03 12.34 17.94
C THR A 84 -7.94 11.28 18.10
N LYS A 85 -6.68 11.72 18.17
CA LYS A 85 -5.53 10.82 18.39
C LYS A 85 -5.69 10.01 19.67
N GLU A 86 -6.14 10.63 20.76
CA GLU A 86 -6.31 9.98 22.05
C GLU A 86 -7.38 8.88 21.97
N LYS A 87 -8.52 9.16 21.33
CA LYS A 87 -9.58 8.17 21.13
C LYS A 87 -9.09 7.01 20.27
N PHE A 88 -8.38 7.31 19.18
CA PHE A 88 -7.84 6.28 18.30
C PHE A 88 -6.83 5.38 19.02
N VAL A 89 -5.91 5.95 19.80
CA VAL A 89 -4.94 5.19 20.59
C VAL A 89 -5.65 4.28 21.61
N ILE A 90 -6.62 4.82 22.36
CA ILE A 90 -7.36 4.05 23.37
C ILE A 90 -8.11 2.88 22.73
N GLN A 91 -8.73 3.08 21.56
CA GLN A 91 -9.55 2.06 20.91
C GLN A 91 -8.72 1.04 20.12
N TYR A 92 -7.63 1.45 19.46
CA TYR A 92 -6.99 0.65 18.42
C TYR A 92 -5.54 0.25 18.68
N ALA A 93 -4.80 0.91 19.60
CA ALA A 93 -3.36 0.63 19.76
C ALA A 93 -3.06 -0.84 20.11
N LEU A 94 -3.85 -1.42 21.02
CA LEU A 94 -3.73 -2.84 21.40
C LEU A 94 -3.89 -3.77 20.19
N TRP A 95 -4.77 -3.42 19.26
CA TRP A 95 -5.08 -4.21 18.08
C TRP A 95 -4.00 -4.15 17.00
N PHE A 96 -2.98 -3.30 17.15
CA PHE A 96 -1.81 -3.28 16.27
C PHE A 96 -0.60 -4.04 16.83
N HIS A 97 -0.63 -4.49 18.09
CA HIS A 97 0.50 -5.17 18.74
C HIS A 97 0.99 -6.40 17.96
N TRP A 98 0.07 -7.13 17.33
CA TRP A 98 0.40 -8.32 16.54
C TRP A 98 1.27 -8.04 15.30
N THR A 99 1.43 -6.77 14.92
CA THR A 99 2.30 -6.39 13.80
C THR A 99 3.75 -6.13 14.23
N ASN A 100 4.00 -6.05 15.55
CA ASN A 100 5.26 -5.57 16.13
C ASN A 100 5.68 -4.17 15.63
N CYS A 101 4.72 -3.37 15.13
CA CYS A 101 4.94 -2.07 14.51
C CYS A 101 3.86 -1.04 14.92
N THR A 102 3.27 -1.16 16.12
CA THR A 102 2.15 -0.32 16.60
C THR A 102 2.34 1.18 16.34
N GLU A 103 3.52 1.71 16.67
CA GLU A 103 3.82 3.14 16.51
C GLU A 103 3.67 3.62 15.07
N LEU A 104 3.98 2.78 14.08
CA LEU A 104 3.81 3.13 12.66
C LEU A 104 2.33 3.33 12.31
N PHE A 105 1.43 2.50 12.83
CA PHE A 105 -0.01 2.65 12.58
C PHE A 105 -0.57 3.92 13.23
N LEU A 106 -0.07 4.26 14.42
CA LEU A 106 -0.44 5.49 15.13
C LEU A 106 0.11 6.74 14.43
N GLU A 107 1.34 6.68 13.91
CA GLU A 107 1.95 7.73 13.11
C GLU A 107 1.16 7.97 11.82
N VAL A 108 0.80 6.89 11.10
CA VAL A 108 0.00 6.99 9.87
C VAL A 108 -1.38 7.61 10.16
N PHE A 109 -2.02 7.25 11.27
CA PHE A 109 -3.25 7.94 11.69
C PHE A 109 -3.04 9.45 11.82
N ASP A 110 -2.02 9.86 12.58
CA ASP A 110 -1.72 11.26 12.88
C ASP A 110 -1.47 12.09 11.61
N VAL A 111 -0.62 11.58 10.73
CA VAL A 111 -0.23 12.27 9.50
C VAL A 111 -1.42 12.40 8.53
N LEU A 112 -2.24 11.35 8.41
CA LEU A 112 -3.41 11.37 7.53
C LEU A 112 -4.51 12.32 8.00
N GLN A 113 -4.52 12.76 9.27
CA GLN A 113 -5.44 13.81 9.72
C GLN A 113 -5.14 15.16 9.04
N HIS A 114 -3.88 15.45 8.73
CA HIS A 114 -3.41 16.79 8.34
C HIS A 114 -3.29 17.02 6.82
N THR A 115 -3.81 16.11 5.99
CA THR A 115 -4.08 16.29 4.54
C THR A 115 -2.91 16.86 3.75
N GLN A 116 -1.81 16.10 3.68
CA GLN A 116 -0.79 16.29 2.66
C GLN A 116 -0.90 15.21 1.59
N THR A 117 -0.56 15.57 0.35
CA THR A 117 -0.87 14.74 -0.82
C THR A 117 -0.03 13.47 -0.89
N THR A 118 1.26 13.55 -0.60
CA THR A 118 2.18 12.39 -0.63
C THR A 118 1.98 11.43 0.53
N GLU A 119 1.38 11.88 1.63
CA GLU A 119 1.27 11.12 2.87
C GLU A 119 0.30 9.95 2.76
N VAL A 120 -0.71 10.03 1.89
CA VAL A 120 -1.61 8.90 1.63
C VAL A 120 -0.84 7.73 1.02
N ALA A 121 -0.03 8.01 0.00
CA ALA A 121 0.80 7.03 -0.67
C ALA A 121 1.89 6.48 0.26
N LEU A 122 2.59 7.35 1.00
CA LEU A 122 3.59 6.94 1.98
C LEU A 122 2.98 6.06 3.07
N GLY A 123 1.85 6.48 3.65
CA GLY A 123 1.10 5.71 4.64
C GLY A 123 0.72 4.33 4.11
N LEU A 124 0.16 4.24 2.91
CA LEU A 124 -0.19 2.96 2.29
C LEU A 124 1.02 2.06 2.04
N MET A 125 2.15 2.60 1.56
CA MET A 125 3.39 1.82 1.39
C MET A 125 3.89 1.27 2.72
N LYS A 126 3.87 2.09 3.79
CA LYS A 126 4.22 1.69 5.16
C LYS A 126 3.28 0.59 5.67
N LEU A 127 1.96 0.82 5.59
CA LEU A 127 0.95 -0.12 6.08
C LEU A 127 0.99 -1.45 5.35
N THR A 128 1.09 -1.44 4.02
CA THR A 128 1.09 -2.67 3.22
C THR A 128 2.34 -3.51 3.48
N SER A 129 3.52 -2.90 3.63
CA SER A 129 4.75 -3.63 3.96
C SER A 129 4.73 -4.20 5.38
N CYS A 130 4.23 -3.45 6.36
CA CYS A 130 4.05 -3.96 7.73
C CYS A 130 3.04 -5.10 7.78
N LEU A 131 1.92 -4.96 7.08
CA LEU A 131 0.87 -5.97 7.03
C LEU A 131 1.35 -7.25 6.33
N GLU A 132 2.04 -7.14 5.20
CA GLU A 132 2.65 -8.27 4.49
C GLU A 132 3.60 -9.06 5.40
N ARG A 133 4.47 -8.36 6.13
CA ARG A 133 5.37 -8.97 7.10
C ARG A 133 4.63 -9.66 8.24
N ALA A 134 3.66 -8.97 8.86
CA ALA A 134 2.90 -9.48 9.99
C ALA A 134 2.04 -10.69 9.61
N LEU A 135 1.41 -10.67 8.43
CA LEU A 135 0.67 -11.82 7.91
C LEU A 135 1.59 -13.02 7.67
N GLY A 136 2.84 -12.81 7.25
CA GLY A 136 3.79 -13.91 7.14
C GLY A 136 4.22 -14.48 8.50
N ASP A 137 4.26 -13.68 9.56
CA ASP A 137 4.46 -14.19 10.94
C ASP A 137 3.26 -15.04 11.37
N VAL A 138 2.04 -14.60 11.08
CA VAL A 138 0.80 -15.34 11.37
C VAL A 138 0.73 -16.63 10.56
N TYR A 139 1.10 -16.60 9.28
CA TYR A 139 1.14 -17.78 8.43
C TYR A 139 2.00 -18.89 9.04
N LEU A 140 3.13 -18.54 9.65
CA LEU A 140 4.06 -19.49 10.29
C LEU A 140 3.56 -20.10 11.60
N LEU A 141 2.39 -19.68 12.10
CA LEU A 141 1.71 -20.42 13.17
C LEU A 141 1.28 -21.83 12.72
N ILE A 142 1.02 -22.00 11.41
CA ILE A 142 0.55 -23.25 10.80
C ILE A 142 1.52 -23.73 9.71
N GLY A 143 1.96 -22.82 8.86
CA GLY A 143 2.85 -23.10 7.73
C GLY A 143 4.31 -23.31 8.13
N LYS A 144 5.13 -23.73 7.17
CA LYS A 144 6.57 -23.95 7.35
C LYS A 144 7.41 -22.88 6.66
N ASP A 145 7.13 -22.64 5.38
CA ASP A 145 7.81 -21.64 4.56
C ASP A 145 6.80 -20.60 4.11
N CYS A 146 7.03 -19.34 4.50
CA CYS A 146 6.17 -18.21 4.15
C CYS A 146 6.26 -17.95 2.63
N PRO A 147 5.12 -17.86 1.91
CA PRO A 147 5.11 -17.46 0.52
C PRO A 147 5.85 -16.14 0.29
N PHE A 148 6.58 -16.07 -0.82
CA PHE A 148 7.35 -14.87 -1.19
C PHE A 148 6.44 -13.74 -1.70
N LEU A 149 5.40 -14.08 -2.46
CA LEU A 149 4.48 -13.10 -3.04
C LEU A 149 3.30 -12.85 -2.10
N LEU A 150 2.99 -11.58 -1.82
CA LEU A 150 1.82 -11.18 -1.04
C LEU A 150 0.51 -11.80 -1.55
N ARG A 151 0.33 -11.88 -2.86
CA ARG A 151 -0.86 -12.50 -3.47
C ARG A 151 -1.02 -13.95 -3.02
N ASP A 152 0.07 -14.71 -3.02
CA ASP A 152 0.07 -16.13 -2.69
C ASP A 152 -0.08 -16.33 -1.17
N LEU A 153 0.51 -15.43 -0.37
CA LEU A 153 0.28 -15.35 1.07
C LEU A 153 -1.20 -15.12 1.39
N LEU A 154 -1.86 -14.15 0.75
CA LEU A 154 -3.29 -13.86 0.94
C LEU A 154 -4.21 -14.97 0.42
N ALA A 155 -3.75 -15.77 -0.54
CA ALA A 155 -4.47 -16.94 -1.07
C ALA A 155 -4.25 -18.21 -0.25
N SER A 156 -3.42 -18.17 0.79
CA SER A 156 -3.05 -19.34 1.56
C SER A 156 -4.17 -19.86 2.47
N GLU A 157 -4.32 -21.18 2.52
CA GLU A 157 -5.25 -21.85 3.43
C GLU A 157 -4.88 -21.59 4.89
N GLN A 158 -3.59 -21.41 5.20
CA GLN A 158 -3.10 -21.15 6.55
C GLN A 158 -3.69 -19.87 7.13
N LEU A 159 -3.68 -18.78 6.35
CA LEU A 159 -4.32 -17.54 6.79
C LEU A 159 -5.85 -17.64 6.79
N ALA A 160 -6.44 -18.37 5.84
CA ALA A 160 -7.88 -18.60 5.81
C ALA A 160 -8.38 -19.41 7.03
N VAL A 161 -7.59 -20.33 7.57
CA VAL A 161 -7.92 -21.06 8.80
C VAL A 161 -7.96 -20.14 10.01
N ILE A 162 -7.08 -19.13 10.07
CA ILE A 162 -6.95 -18.22 11.22
C ILE A 162 -7.97 -17.07 11.13
N PHE A 163 -8.07 -16.44 9.96
CA PHE A 163 -8.88 -15.23 9.77
C PHE A 163 -10.22 -15.49 9.10
N GLY A 164 -10.38 -16.63 8.43
CA GLY A 164 -11.55 -16.93 7.60
C GLY A 164 -11.34 -16.53 6.14
N GLN A 165 -11.83 -17.35 5.21
CA GLN A 165 -11.68 -17.15 3.77
C GLN A 165 -12.22 -15.79 3.30
N ALA A 166 -13.44 -15.44 3.74
CA ALA A 166 -14.08 -14.18 3.33
C ALA A 166 -13.31 -12.94 3.80
N VAL A 167 -12.67 -12.99 4.98
CA VAL A 167 -11.80 -11.91 5.50
C VAL A 167 -10.57 -11.75 4.63
N MET A 168 -9.95 -12.87 4.24
CA MET A 168 -8.81 -12.85 3.31
C MET A 168 -9.22 -12.31 1.94
N ASP A 169 -10.44 -12.60 1.48
CA ASP A 169 -10.96 -12.10 0.21
C ASP A 169 -11.19 -10.59 0.24
N VAL A 170 -11.61 -10.00 1.38
CA VAL A 170 -11.59 -8.54 1.56
C VAL A 170 -10.18 -7.99 1.33
N LEU A 171 -9.14 -8.55 1.96
CA LEU A 171 -7.76 -8.07 1.77
C LEU A 171 -7.28 -8.22 0.32
N LYS A 172 -7.64 -9.32 -0.36
CA LYS A 172 -7.30 -9.54 -1.77
C LYS A 172 -7.86 -8.44 -2.68
N VAL A 173 -9.03 -7.89 -2.37
CA VAL A 173 -9.63 -6.76 -3.10
C VAL A 173 -8.74 -5.51 -3.00
N PHE A 174 -8.14 -5.23 -1.84
CA PHE A 174 -7.34 -4.02 -1.65
C PHE A 174 -5.88 -4.15 -2.11
N ILE A 175 -5.18 -5.23 -1.73
CA ILE A 175 -3.70 -5.26 -1.78
C ILE A 175 -3.10 -6.49 -2.46
N GLY A 176 -3.91 -7.50 -2.81
CA GLY A 176 -3.39 -8.80 -3.27
C GLY A 176 -3.38 -9.01 -4.78
N SER A 177 -4.54 -8.84 -5.42
CA SER A 177 -4.74 -9.27 -6.81
C SER A 177 -4.56 -8.13 -7.82
N PRO A 178 -3.93 -8.36 -8.98
CA PRO A 178 -3.90 -7.39 -10.08
C PRO A 178 -5.30 -7.08 -10.66
N TYR A 179 -6.28 -7.95 -10.41
CA TYR A 179 -7.67 -7.72 -10.77
C TYR A 179 -8.44 -6.88 -9.72
N GLY A 180 -7.88 -6.72 -8.52
CA GLY A 180 -8.37 -5.83 -7.48
C GLY A 180 -7.77 -4.43 -7.58
N LEU A 181 -7.78 -3.68 -6.47
CA LEU A 181 -7.15 -2.35 -6.40
C LEU A 181 -5.61 -2.43 -6.49
N ASN A 182 -5.03 -3.56 -6.06
CA ASN A 182 -3.59 -3.84 -6.10
C ASN A 182 -2.72 -2.70 -5.52
N LEU A 183 -3.19 -2.04 -4.46
CA LEU A 183 -2.61 -0.78 -3.96
C LEU A 183 -1.12 -0.89 -3.64
N ARG A 184 -0.70 -2.04 -3.08
CA ARG A 184 0.71 -2.35 -2.77
C ARG A 184 1.57 -2.20 -4.03
N ASN A 185 1.25 -2.92 -5.11
CA ASN A 185 2.10 -2.91 -6.31
C ASN A 185 1.99 -1.59 -7.07
N VAL A 186 0.80 -1.01 -7.16
CA VAL A 186 0.60 0.29 -7.83
C VAL A 186 1.48 1.38 -7.21
N LEU A 187 1.60 1.41 -5.87
CA LEU A 187 2.42 2.39 -5.17
C LEU A 187 3.92 2.06 -5.21
N TRP A 188 4.30 0.83 -4.86
CA TRP A 188 5.71 0.44 -4.78
C TRP A 188 6.44 0.49 -6.13
N HIS A 189 5.72 0.32 -7.25
CA HIS A 189 6.27 0.48 -8.59
C HIS A 189 6.06 1.89 -9.17
N GLY A 190 5.57 2.84 -8.39
CA GLY A 190 5.47 4.26 -8.76
C GLY A 190 4.46 4.52 -9.89
N PHE A 191 3.39 3.74 -9.99
CA PHE A 191 2.34 3.96 -10.99
C PHE A 191 1.31 5.02 -10.58
N ALA A 192 1.26 5.40 -9.30
CA ALA A 192 0.34 6.43 -8.81
C ALA A 192 1.10 7.71 -8.45
N SER A 193 0.62 8.84 -8.96
CA SER A 193 1.01 10.18 -8.53
C SER A 193 0.31 10.56 -7.21
N PRO A 194 0.77 11.60 -6.49
CA PRO A 194 0.40 11.83 -5.09
C PRO A 194 -1.10 11.97 -4.81
N GLN A 195 -1.91 12.46 -5.77
CA GLN A 195 -3.35 12.68 -5.57
C GLN A 195 -4.24 11.59 -6.17
N GLU A 196 -3.65 10.55 -6.76
CA GLU A 196 -4.44 9.51 -7.44
C GLU A 196 -5.02 8.47 -6.50
N ILE A 197 -4.42 8.26 -5.32
CA ILE A 197 -4.91 7.28 -4.37
C ILE A 197 -5.87 7.94 -3.36
N PRO A 198 -7.14 7.50 -3.28
CA PRO A 198 -8.08 7.97 -2.28
C PRO A 198 -7.61 7.67 -0.84
N ALA A 199 -7.59 8.69 0.02
CA ALA A 199 -7.21 8.56 1.43
C ALA A 199 -8.04 7.52 2.20
N LYS A 200 -9.30 7.33 1.79
CA LYS A 200 -10.22 6.35 2.36
C LYS A 200 -9.74 4.89 2.28
N TYR A 201 -8.91 4.54 1.30
CA TYR A 201 -8.29 3.21 1.27
C TYR A 201 -7.24 3.04 2.36
N CYS A 202 -6.50 4.10 2.67
CA CYS A 202 -5.54 4.10 3.78
C CYS A 202 -6.24 4.01 5.12
N ALA A 203 -7.30 4.81 5.32
CA ALA A 203 -8.16 4.69 6.49
C ALA A 203 -8.71 3.26 6.63
N MET A 204 -9.31 2.71 5.58
CA MET A 204 -9.84 1.34 5.59
C MET A 204 -8.79 0.30 6.00
N LEU A 205 -7.57 0.37 5.46
CA LEU A 205 -6.50 -0.57 5.82
C LEU A 205 -6.04 -0.46 7.28
N LEU A 206 -6.11 0.71 7.91
CA LEU A 206 -5.87 0.83 9.36
C LEU A 206 -6.89 0.01 10.15
N PHE A 207 -8.19 0.18 9.88
CA PHE A 207 -9.24 -0.56 10.58
C PHE A 207 -9.19 -2.06 10.26
N LEU A 208 -8.97 -2.45 9.00
CA LEU A 208 -8.79 -3.85 8.64
C LEU A 208 -7.63 -4.50 9.40
N THR A 209 -6.51 -3.79 9.56
CA THR A 209 -5.35 -4.30 10.33
C THR A 209 -5.68 -4.48 11.81
N ALA A 210 -6.41 -3.54 12.42
CA ALA A 210 -6.91 -3.71 13.79
C ALA A 210 -7.89 -4.89 13.90
N GLY A 211 -8.83 -5.02 12.95
CA GLY A 211 -9.79 -6.12 12.90
C GLY A 211 -9.14 -7.49 12.77
N LEU A 212 -8.03 -7.59 12.03
CA LEU A 212 -7.23 -8.81 11.97
C LEU A 212 -6.59 -9.11 13.33
N GLY A 213 -6.08 -8.09 14.02
CA GLY A 213 -5.56 -8.23 15.37
C GLY A 213 -6.59 -8.78 16.37
N GLN A 214 -7.84 -8.34 16.25
CA GLN A 214 -8.97 -8.84 17.05
C GLN A 214 -9.23 -10.34 16.79
N LEU A 215 -9.33 -10.75 15.52
CA LEU A 215 -9.50 -12.17 15.15
C LEU A 215 -8.31 -13.03 15.59
N LEU A 216 -7.09 -12.54 15.39
CA LEU A 216 -5.89 -13.26 15.78
C LEU A 216 -5.81 -13.47 17.28
N GLN A 217 -6.17 -12.46 18.08
CA GLN A 217 -6.19 -12.60 19.53
C GLN A 217 -7.14 -13.74 19.95
N MET A 218 -8.33 -13.81 19.37
CA MET A 218 -9.28 -14.91 19.63
C MET A 218 -8.67 -16.26 19.28
N TYR A 219 -8.06 -16.38 18.09
CA TYR A 219 -7.42 -17.61 17.64
C TYR A 219 -6.28 -18.06 18.58
N LEU A 220 -5.39 -17.14 18.97
CA LEU A 220 -4.26 -17.43 19.85
C LEU A 220 -4.73 -17.87 21.26
N LEU A 221 -5.79 -17.24 21.78
CA LEU A 221 -6.38 -17.64 23.08
C LEU A 221 -6.98 -19.05 23.03
N GLN A 222 -7.67 -19.40 21.94
CA GLN A 222 -8.30 -20.71 21.76
C GLN A 222 -7.27 -21.82 21.56
N THR A 223 -6.25 -21.56 20.74
CA THR A 223 -5.23 -22.56 20.37
C THR A 223 -4.06 -22.62 21.34
N LYS A 224 -3.91 -21.61 22.20
CA LYS A 224 -2.75 -21.41 23.09
C LYS A 224 -1.41 -21.31 22.34
N CYS A 225 -1.47 -20.92 21.06
CA CYS A 225 -0.28 -20.61 20.28
C CYS A 225 0.34 -19.27 20.71
N ILE A 226 1.63 -19.12 20.43
CA ILE A 226 2.36 -17.86 20.64
C ILE A 226 2.80 -17.36 19.28
N LEU A 227 2.44 -16.12 18.95
CA LEU A 227 2.93 -15.46 17.75
C LEU A 227 4.41 -15.10 17.94
N VAL A 228 5.26 -15.56 17.02
CA VAL A 228 6.68 -15.25 16.99
C VAL A 228 6.98 -14.40 15.76
N HIS A 229 7.58 -13.24 15.99
CA HIS A 229 7.99 -12.35 14.91
C HIS A 229 9.29 -12.81 14.28
N ARG A 230 9.31 -12.96 12.96
CA ARG A 230 10.55 -13.23 12.23
C ARG A 230 11.56 -12.10 12.47
N PRO A 231 12.87 -12.36 12.42
CA PRO A 231 13.88 -11.30 12.48
C PRO A 231 13.79 -10.38 11.26
N TYR A 232 14.33 -9.17 11.37
CA TYR A 232 14.55 -8.33 10.18
C TYR A 232 15.72 -8.89 9.36
N VAL A 233 15.70 -8.63 8.06
CA VAL A 233 16.86 -8.92 7.22
C VAL A 233 17.97 -7.95 7.63
N ILE A 234 19.14 -8.51 7.94
CA ILE A 234 20.34 -7.73 8.27
C ILE A 234 21.31 -7.88 7.10
N PHE A 235 21.78 -6.77 6.55
CA PHE A 235 22.77 -6.76 5.48
C PHE A 235 24.19 -6.89 6.06
N VAL A 236 24.54 -8.11 6.50
CA VAL A 236 25.79 -8.41 7.25
C VAL A 236 27.08 -8.03 6.51
N SER A 237 27.04 -7.87 5.18
CA SER A 237 28.21 -7.65 4.33
C SER A 237 28.34 -6.24 3.75
N SER A 238 27.64 -5.24 4.27
CA SER A 238 27.72 -3.87 3.73
C SER A 238 27.59 -2.80 4.81
N GLU A 239 28.69 -2.54 5.51
CA GLU A 239 28.81 -1.38 6.41
C GLU A 239 28.49 -0.05 5.68
N GLU A 240 28.69 -0.02 4.36
CA GLU A 240 28.36 1.12 3.48
C GLU A 240 26.85 1.32 3.26
N LEU A 241 26.02 0.27 3.37
CA LEU A 241 24.56 0.36 3.29
C LEU A 241 23.91 0.69 4.65
N ASP A 242 24.66 0.61 5.74
CA ASP A 242 24.16 0.88 7.09
C ASP A 242 24.16 2.37 7.45
N VAL A 243 24.78 3.23 6.62
CA VAL A 243 24.89 4.67 6.85
C VAL A 243 24.21 5.46 5.74
N PHE A 244 23.23 6.28 6.12
CA PHE A 244 22.62 7.23 5.20
C PHE A 244 23.66 8.27 4.75
N PRO A 245 23.71 8.67 3.47
CA PRO A 245 24.71 9.61 2.98
C PRO A 245 24.62 10.94 3.75
N ASP A 246 25.77 11.45 4.20
CA ASP A 246 25.88 12.79 4.78
C ASP A 246 25.89 13.83 3.64
N LEU A 247 24.78 14.54 3.48
CA LEU A 247 24.60 15.54 2.43
C LEU A 247 24.62 16.94 3.03
N SER A 248 25.52 17.79 2.52
CA SER A 248 25.56 19.20 2.92
C SER A 248 24.27 19.93 2.52
N HIS A 249 23.95 21.02 3.23
CA HIS A 249 22.81 21.89 2.88
C HIS A 249 22.89 22.40 1.43
N GLU A 250 24.10 22.69 0.94
CA GLU A 250 24.34 23.10 -0.44
C GLU A 250 23.99 21.99 -1.43
N THR A 251 24.38 20.75 -1.13
CA THR A 251 24.06 19.58 -1.97
C THR A 251 22.57 19.32 -2.02
N LEU A 252 21.87 19.45 -0.89
CA LEU A 252 20.41 19.32 -0.83
C LEU A 252 19.70 20.40 -1.64
N ALA A 253 20.17 21.66 -1.58
CA ALA A 253 19.60 22.74 -2.38
C ALA A 253 19.79 22.49 -3.89
N ILE A 254 20.95 21.99 -4.29
CA ILE A 254 21.20 21.57 -5.68
C ILE A 254 20.26 20.43 -6.07
N ALA A 255 20.06 19.43 -5.20
CA ALA A 255 19.15 18.33 -5.47
C ALA A 255 17.70 18.80 -5.67
N GLU A 256 17.21 19.75 -4.87
CA GLU A 256 15.87 20.34 -5.03
C GLU A 256 15.68 21.04 -6.38
N GLU A 257 16.73 21.71 -6.88
CA GLU A 257 16.69 22.33 -8.20
C GLU A 257 16.81 21.30 -9.33
N LEU A 258 17.66 20.27 -9.17
CA LEU A 258 17.78 19.18 -10.13
C LEU A 258 16.47 18.41 -10.30
N VAL A 259 15.72 18.18 -9.22
CA VAL A 259 14.40 17.51 -9.28
C VAL A 259 13.43 18.26 -10.20
N LYS A 260 13.49 19.59 -10.25
CA LYS A 260 12.60 20.42 -11.08
C LYS A 260 13.05 20.52 -12.53
N LEU A 261 14.36 20.40 -12.79
CA LEU A 261 14.96 20.63 -14.11
C LEU A 261 15.27 19.35 -14.88
N SER A 262 15.42 18.22 -14.18
CA SER A 262 15.87 16.97 -14.77
C SER A 262 14.77 16.32 -15.62
N SER A 263 15.14 15.86 -16.82
CA SER A 263 14.27 15.02 -17.66
C SER A 263 14.08 13.60 -17.12
N PHE A 264 14.77 13.24 -16.04
CA PHE A 264 14.58 11.96 -15.34
C PHE A 264 13.33 11.99 -14.44
N VAL A 265 12.89 13.17 -14.03
CA VAL A 265 11.75 13.34 -13.10
C VAL A 265 10.50 13.69 -13.91
N LEU A 266 9.44 12.91 -13.73
CA LEU A 266 8.12 13.27 -14.25
C LEU A 266 7.54 14.43 -13.44
N GLU A 267 6.98 15.42 -14.13
CA GLU A 267 6.42 16.63 -13.50
C GLU A 267 5.38 16.30 -12.42
N THR A 268 4.49 15.33 -12.69
CA THR A 268 3.47 14.88 -11.72
C THR A 268 4.03 14.13 -10.52
N MET A 269 5.28 13.69 -10.59
CA MET A 269 5.96 12.96 -9.51
C MET A 269 6.86 13.85 -8.66
N ILE A 270 7.13 15.10 -9.09
CA ILE A 270 7.93 16.08 -8.32
C ILE A 270 7.55 16.14 -6.83
N PRO A 271 6.27 16.10 -6.41
CA PRO A 271 5.95 16.19 -5.00
C PRO A 271 6.53 15.04 -4.17
N PHE A 272 6.65 13.81 -4.72
CA PHE A 272 7.28 12.70 -4.01
C PHE A 272 8.78 12.92 -3.80
N TRP A 273 9.48 13.42 -4.82
CA TRP A 273 10.90 13.77 -4.71
C TRP A 273 11.13 14.85 -3.65
N MET A 274 10.30 15.91 -3.65
CA MET A 274 10.39 16.98 -2.65
C MET A 274 10.04 16.50 -1.25
N ALA A 275 9.05 15.61 -1.12
CA ALA A 275 8.72 14.99 0.16
C ALA A 275 9.87 14.12 0.68
N ALA A 276 10.57 13.39 -0.18
CA ALA A 276 11.73 12.61 0.22
C ALA A 276 12.88 13.50 0.73
N LEU A 277 13.19 14.58 0.02
CA LEU A 277 14.21 15.56 0.46
C LEU A 277 13.81 16.24 1.78
N THR A 278 12.51 16.48 1.99
CA THR A 278 12.00 16.99 3.26
C THR A 278 12.15 15.97 4.38
N ALA A 279 11.82 14.69 4.12
CA ALA A 279 12.00 13.61 5.08
C ALA A 279 13.48 13.44 5.46
N PHE A 280 14.39 13.53 4.48
CA PHE A 280 15.84 13.56 4.73
C PHE A 280 16.23 14.68 5.69
N LYS A 281 15.82 15.93 5.42
CA LYS A 281 16.13 17.10 6.26
C LYS A 281 15.59 16.95 7.69
N GLN A 282 14.53 16.16 7.87
CA GLN A 282 13.91 15.86 9.16
C GLN A 282 14.49 14.61 9.84
N ASN A 283 15.54 14.00 9.28
CA ASN A 283 16.11 12.72 9.72
C ASN A 283 15.12 11.53 9.66
N ARG A 284 14.04 11.64 8.89
CA ARG A 284 13.09 10.55 8.60
C ARG A 284 13.60 9.72 7.43
N TYR A 285 14.71 9.03 7.63
CA TYR A 285 15.42 8.32 6.56
C TYR A 285 14.61 7.17 5.96
N ALA A 286 13.82 6.45 6.76
CA ALA A 286 12.93 5.40 6.26
C ALA A 286 11.90 5.97 5.27
N ASP A 287 11.22 7.07 5.63
CA ASP A 287 10.25 7.73 4.77
C ASP A 287 10.92 8.26 3.49
N CYS A 288 12.13 8.82 3.60
CA CYS A 288 12.94 9.24 2.46
C CYS A 288 13.17 8.08 1.46
N VAL A 289 13.60 6.91 1.93
CA VAL A 289 13.85 5.74 1.07
C VAL A 289 12.56 5.19 0.47
N ILE A 290 11.51 5.05 1.28
CA ILE A 290 10.20 4.56 0.82
C ILE A 290 9.66 5.46 -0.29
N LEU A 291 9.86 6.78 -0.19
CA LEU A 291 9.47 7.72 -1.23
C LEU A 291 10.38 7.64 -2.46
N LEU A 292 11.71 7.50 -2.31
CA LEU A 292 12.65 7.52 -3.45
C LEU A 292 12.66 6.23 -4.28
N LEU A 293 12.50 5.06 -3.65
CA LEU A 293 12.60 3.77 -4.36
C LEU A 293 11.63 3.66 -5.54
N PRO A 294 10.32 3.95 -5.40
CA PRO A 294 9.41 3.97 -6.54
C PRO A 294 9.79 5.01 -7.59
N GLN A 295 10.35 6.16 -7.18
CA GLN A 295 10.70 7.23 -8.09
C GLN A 295 11.92 6.92 -8.94
N LEU A 296 12.87 6.17 -8.39
CA LEU A 296 13.98 5.61 -9.15
C LEU A 296 13.46 4.68 -10.26
N GLU A 297 12.47 3.84 -9.95
CA GLU A 297 11.84 2.95 -10.93
C GLU A 297 11.14 3.73 -12.04
N VAL A 298 10.38 4.76 -11.66
CA VAL A 298 9.69 5.65 -12.61
C VAL A 298 10.67 6.36 -13.54
N GLY A 299 11.74 6.95 -13.00
CA GLY A 299 12.71 7.67 -13.82
C GLY A 299 13.48 6.74 -14.77
N LEU A 300 13.82 5.52 -14.32
CA LEU A 300 14.42 4.51 -15.19
C LEU A 300 13.44 4.00 -16.26
N ARG A 301 12.16 3.83 -15.92
CA ARG A 301 11.09 3.51 -16.88
C ARG A 301 10.94 4.62 -17.92
N LEU A 302 11.00 5.88 -17.51
CA LEU A 302 10.97 7.04 -18.43
C LEU A 302 12.16 7.03 -19.40
N LEU A 303 13.38 6.82 -18.89
CA LEU A 303 14.57 6.71 -19.74
C LEU A 303 14.45 5.55 -20.73
N PHE A 304 14.03 4.38 -20.26
CA PHE A 304 13.86 3.18 -21.08
C PHE A 304 12.85 3.42 -22.21
N THR A 305 11.66 3.93 -21.88
CA THR A 305 10.57 4.14 -22.85
C THR A 305 10.92 5.21 -23.88
N THR A 306 11.64 6.26 -23.47
CA THR A 306 12.14 7.30 -24.36
C THR A 306 13.21 6.75 -25.32
N THR A 307 14.20 6.03 -24.79
CA THR A 307 15.31 5.47 -25.58
C THR A 307 14.82 4.44 -26.60
N ASN A 308 13.89 3.58 -26.19
CA ASN A 308 13.33 2.51 -27.02
C ASN A 308 12.12 2.93 -27.85
N LYS A 309 11.72 4.22 -27.82
CA LYS A 309 10.58 4.77 -28.57
C LYS A 309 9.26 4.02 -28.32
N CYS A 310 9.02 3.63 -27.07
CA CYS A 310 7.83 2.89 -26.64
C CYS A 310 7.06 3.63 -25.52
N PRO A 311 6.55 4.85 -25.77
CA PRO A 311 5.93 5.69 -24.74
C PRO A 311 4.72 5.05 -24.04
N ASN A 312 3.99 4.18 -24.73
CA ASN A 312 2.87 3.43 -24.14
C ASN A 312 3.31 2.53 -22.98
N ARG A 313 4.60 2.15 -22.93
CA ARG A 313 5.16 1.34 -21.84
C ARG A 313 5.46 2.12 -20.55
N LEU A 314 5.27 3.43 -20.54
CA LEU A 314 5.43 4.24 -19.34
C LEU A 314 4.26 4.03 -18.37
N LEU A 315 3.05 3.76 -18.90
CA LEU A 315 1.78 3.67 -18.18
C LEU A 315 1.25 2.22 -18.08
N THR A 316 2.13 1.23 -17.88
CA THR A 316 1.77 -0.21 -18.01
C THR A 316 1.12 -0.82 -16.77
N ALA A 317 0.48 -0.04 -15.91
CA ALA A 317 -0.39 -0.67 -14.93
C ALA A 317 -1.64 -1.18 -15.63
N GLU A 318 -1.60 -2.37 -16.24
CA GLU A 318 -2.76 -3.04 -16.82
C GLU A 318 -3.06 -4.32 -16.03
N PRO A 319 -4.33 -4.64 -15.72
CA PRO A 319 -4.68 -5.87 -14.99
C PRO A 319 -4.24 -7.17 -15.69
N SER A 320 -3.98 -7.10 -17.01
CA SER A 320 -3.70 -8.22 -17.89
C SER A 320 -2.31 -8.20 -18.55
N ALA A 321 -1.46 -7.20 -18.27
CA ALA A 321 -0.13 -7.11 -18.83
C ALA A 321 0.93 -7.08 -17.73
N LEU A 322 2.13 -7.60 -18.05
CA LEU A 322 3.27 -7.49 -17.15
C LEU A 322 3.68 -6.02 -16.99
N TYR A 323 3.93 -5.62 -15.75
CA TYR A 323 4.42 -4.30 -15.42
C TYR A 323 5.87 -4.18 -15.91
N THR A 324 6.22 -3.07 -16.58
CA THR A 324 7.64 -2.72 -16.78
C THR A 324 8.23 -2.20 -15.48
N THR A 325 8.68 -3.16 -14.67
CA THR A 325 9.36 -2.95 -13.39
C THR A 325 10.88 -2.94 -13.55
N PHE A 326 11.60 -2.75 -12.44
CA PHE A 326 13.05 -2.95 -12.43
C PHE A 326 13.49 -4.29 -13.00
N ASP A 327 12.76 -5.37 -12.75
CA ASP A 327 13.11 -6.68 -13.29
C ASP A 327 13.13 -6.64 -14.82
N GLU A 328 12.11 -6.07 -15.46
CA GLU A 328 12.09 -5.96 -16.93
C GLU A 328 13.18 -5.02 -17.47
N VAL A 329 13.46 -3.92 -16.78
CA VAL A 329 14.48 -2.94 -17.19
C VAL A 329 15.90 -3.51 -17.05
N LEU A 330 16.16 -4.28 -15.99
CA LEU A 330 17.49 -4.80 -15.64
C LEU A 330 17.78 -6.19 -16.21
N VAL A 331 16.77 -6.99 -16.55
CA VAL A 331 16.97 -8.31 -17.21
C VAL A 331 17.77 -8.17 -18.52
N ILE A 332 17.66 -7.04 -19.23
CA ILE A 332 18.46 -6.77 -20.44
C ILE A 332 19.93 -6.47 -20.10
N PHE A 333 20.23 -5.93 -18.91
CA PHE A 333 21.60 -5.61 -18.50
C PHE A 333 22.39 -6.82 -17.96
N PHE A 334 21.72 -7.82 -17.39
CA PHE A 334 22.39 -9.03 -16.88
C PHE A 334 22.85 -10.02 -17.95
N PHE A 335 22.48 -9.83 -19.23
CA PHE A 335 23.01 -10.64 -20.34
C PHE A 335 24.38 -10.17 -20.87
N PHE A 336 24.96 -9.12 -20.29
CA PHE A 336 26.24 -8.54 -20.73
C PHE A 336 27.39 -8.63 -19.71
N PHE A 337 27.27 -9.47 -18.66
CA PHE A 337 28.39 -9.84 -17.80
C PHE A 337 28.64 -11.34 -17.78
#